data_AF-A0A7M3XPT7-F1
#
_entry.id   AF-A0A7M3XPT7-F1
#
_cell.length_a   1.000
_cell.length_b   1.000
_cell.length_c   1.000
_cell.angle_alpha   90.00
_cell.angle_beta   90.00
_cell.angle_gamma   90.00
#
_symmetry.space_group_name_H-M   'P 1'
#
loop_
_entity.id
_entity.type
_entity.pdbx_description
1 polymer ?
#
loop_
_entity_poly.entity_id
_entity_poly.type
_entity_poly.pdbx_seq_one_letter_code
_entity_poly.pdbx_strand_id
1 'polypeptide(L)'
;MAVKNFADSPVGEQPIFAVRHKIRLSPNDLDTSFNCKRGYWISEVKGWLPTMLKIRDLEFSNQTTEDLYCEPKLFGLLMHRLLELGLENPFEKNQPPVLPLPKTFENKNTNDLLDPKLVEDVLLEEGISLSAEGFDKTRAVMMKERLIHLAKLVNQGLIGKFSLGQTYHNRTPEGLRTELPFFFKHKIDLNETYRLGFTIHGFKKLAEVTGVEVSFDGRADLVLAFRDANERGLLQVVDLKTTGCRGDFNQDNPNEGSALQVIQGDPLSKYPQTSAEEKILRKHKLQLTLYSLALEAIESDKPEPERREILPPAILIAASGRCVELTKEEFETTKRDLLLHLEWIAKLSAEPSVVEEPNSCSASDGQQCFTCNAIDSIIETEINSISDQR
;
A
#
# COMPACT_ATOMS: atom_id res chain seq x y z
N MET A 1 -23.42 68.51 -11.97
CA MET A 1 -23.25 67.07 -11.66
C MET A 1 -21.76 66.81 -11.53
N ALA A 2 -21.26 66.67 -10.31
CA ALA A 2 -19.83 66.45 -10.06
C ALA A 2 -19.51 64.96 -10.22
N VAL A 3 -18.61 64.66 -11.15
CA VAL A 3 -18.01 63.34 -11.33
C VAL A 3 -17.14 63.08 -10.10
N LYS A 4 -17.57 62.17 -9.22
CA LYS A 4 -16.74 61.65 -8.15
C LYS A 4 -15.67 60.77 -8.78
N ASN A 5 -14.47 61.32 -8.94
CA ASN A 5 -13.26 60.52 -9.07
C ASN A 5 -13.10 59.70 -7.80
N PHE A 6 -13.38 58.40 -7.87
CA PHE A 6 -12.87 57.47 -6.87
C PHE A 6 -11.36 57.40 -7.07
N ALA A 7 -10.64 58.03 -6.15
CA ALA A 7 -9.20 57.96 -6.10
C ALA A 7 -8.78 56.50 -5.96
N ASP A 8 -7.92 56.05 -6.88
CA ASP A 8 -7.07 54.88 -6.70
C ASP A 8 -6.29 55.08 -5.40
N SER A 9 -6.77 54.43 -4.34
CA SER A 9 -5.96 54.23 -3.15
C SER A 9 -4.80 53.32 -3.55
N PRO A 10 -3.54 53.66 -3.27
CA PRO A 10 -2.45 52.75 -3.52
C PRO A 10 -2.72 51.49 -2.71
N VAL A 11 -2.94 50.37 -3.40
CA VAL A 11 -3.06 49.05 -2.77
C VAL A 11 -1.71 48.79 -2.12
N GLY A 12 -1.57 49.13 -0.84
CA GLY A 12 -0.38 48.84 -0.07
C GLY A 12 -0.04 47.36 -0.22
N GLU A 13 1.25 47.06 -0.47
CA GLU A 13 1.75 45.70 -0.48
C GLU A 13 1.37 45.04 0.85
N GLN A 14 0.37 44.16 0.81
CA GLN A 14 0.04 43.34 1.96
C GLN A 14 1.26 42.48 2.27
N PRO A 15 1.68 42.40 3.55
CA PRO A 15 2.82 41.60 3.92
C PRO A 15 2.56 40.13 3.57
N ILE A 16 3.46 39.56 2.77
CA ILE A 16 3.47 38.12 2.50
C ILE A 16 3.89 37.43 3.79
N PHE A 17 3.00 36.60 4.34
CA PHE A 17 3.29 35.83 5.55
C PHE A 17 3.73 34.40 5.19
N ALA A 18 4.64 33.87 6.00
CA ALA A 18 5.11 32.49 5.86
C ALA A 18 4.07 31.51 6.40
N VAL A 19 3.77 30.47 5.62
CA VAL A 19 2.90 29.36 6.02
C VAL A 19 3.59 28.02 5.84
N ARG A 20 3.17 27.04 6.63
CA ARG A 20 3.49 25.62 6.41
C ARG A 20 2.21 24.87 6.09
N HIS A 21 2.26 24.05 5.06
CA HIS A 21 1.12 23.23 4.64
C HIS A 21 1.19 21.85 5.29
N LYS A 22 0.04 21.21 5.48
CA LYS A 22 -0.05 19.84 5.97
C LYS A 22 -0.94 19.06 5.02
N ILE A 23 -0.42 17.94 4.53
CA ILE A 23 -1.18 17.00 3.72
C ILE A 23 -1.21 15.65 4.41
N ARG A 24 -2.33 14.95 4.26
CA ARG A 24 -2.50 13.59 4.73
C ARG A 24 -2.78 12.72 3.52
N LEU A 25 -1.99 11.65 3.37
CA LEU A 25 -2.08 10.73 2.24
C LEU A 25 -2.31 9.32 2.75
N SER A 26 -3.03 8.53 1.97
CA SER A 26 -3.19 7.09 2.21
C SER A 26 -1.97 6.34 1.66
N PRO A 27 -1.38 5.39 2.40
CA PRO A 27 -0.30 4.54 1.91
C PRO A 27 -0.63 3.81 0.60
N ASN A 28 -1.88 3.35 0.45
CA ASN A 28 -2.34 2.62 -0.74
C ASN A 28 -2.32 3.48 -2.01
N ASP A 29 -2.40 4.80 -1.88
CA ASP A 29 -2.48 5.73 -3.03
C ASP A 29 -1.08 6.08 -3.57
N LEU A 30 0.00 5.78 -2.83
CA LEU A 30 1.37 6.08 -3.23
C LEU A 30 1.76 5.34 -4.51
N ASP A 31 1.60 4.03 -4.55
CA ASP A 31 1.96 3.24 -5.73
C ASP A 31 1.10 3.64 -6.95
N THR A 32 -0.17 3.98 -6.72
CA THR A 32 -1.08 4.37 -7.81
C THR A 32 -0.71 5.76 -8.37
N SER A 33 -0.48 6.74 -7.49
CA SER A 33 -0.04 8.09 -7.90
C SER A 33 1.36 8.08 -8.51
N PHE A 34 2.24 7.19 -8.08
CA PHE A 34 3.57 7.04 -8.66
C PHE A 34 3.53 6.43 -10.06
N ASN A 35 2.72 5.38 -10.24
CA ASN A 35 2.54 4.75 -11.55
C ASN A 35 1.79 5.66 -12.55
N CYS A 36 0.91 6.55 -12.06
CA CYS A 36 0.12 7.47 -12.87
C CYS A 36 0.21 8.91 -12.33
N LYS A 37 1.37 9.56 -12.44
CA LYS A 37 1.56 10.95 -12.02
C LYS A 37 0.60 11.92 -12.71
N ARG A 38 0.35 11.71 -14.01
CA ARG A 38 -0.62 12.52 -14.78
C ARG A 38 -2.03 12.40 -14.21
N GLY A 39 -2.50 11.19 -13.92
CA GLY A 39 -3.81 10.98 -13.32
C GLY A 39 -3.94 11.61 -11.93
N TYR A 40 -2.89 11.52 -11.11
CA TYR A 40 -2.85 12.23 -9.83
C TYR A 40 -2.88 13.75 -10.01
N TRP A 41 -2.07 14.30 -10.91
CA TRP A 41 -2.06 15.73 -11.24
C TRP A 41 -3.44 16.21 -11.69
N ILE A 42 -4.12 15.46 -12.55
CA ILE A 42 -5.45 15.84 -13.06
C ILE A 42 -6.50 15.82 -11.93
N SER A 43 -6.43 14.84 -11.04
CA SER A 43 -7.28 14.80 -9.84
C SER A 43 -7.07 16.02 -8.96
N GLU A 44 -5.81 16.37 -8.65
CA GLU A 44 -5.49 17.47 -7.73
C GLU A 44 -5.69 18.86 -8.36
N VAL A 45 -5.34 19.05 -9.63
CA VAL A 45 -5.36 20.36 -10.30
C VAL A 45 -6.70 20.65 -10.97
N LYS A 46 -7.32 19.65 -11.60
CA LYS A 46 -8.60 19.80 -12.33
C LYS A 46 -9.80 19.33 -11.52
N GLY A 47 -9.59 18.59 -10.43
CA GLY A 47 -10.68 17.97 -9.66
C GLY A 47 -11.33 16.78 -10.37
N TRP A 48 -10.70 16.24 -11.42
CA TRP A 48 -11.26 15.16 -12.22
C TRP A 48 -10.82 13.81 -11.67
N LEU A 49 -11.71 13.17 -10.92
CA LEU A 49 -11.44 11.85 -10.37
C LEU A 49 -11.41 10.80 -11.51
N PRO A 50 -10.41 9.90 -11.55
CA PRO A 50 -10.36 8.83 -12.55
C PRO A 50 -11.62 7.95 -12.61
N THR A 51 -12.32 7.81 -11.48
CA THR A 51 -13.60 7.10 -11.40
C THR A 51 -14.73 7.82 -12.14
N MET A 52 -14.73 9.15 -12.18
CA MET A 52 -15.69 9.95 -12.96
C MET A 52 -15.47 9.79 -14.46
N LEU A 53 -14.25 9.48 -14.89
CA LEU A 53 -13.93 9.22 -16.30
C LEU A 53 -14.40 7.83 -16.76
N LYS A 54 -14.73 6.92 -15.83
CA LYS A 54 -15.25 5.57 -16.12
C LYS A 54 -16.72 5.53 -16.53
N ILE A 55 -17.42 6.67 -16.59
CA ILE A 55 -18.86 6.73 -16.93
C ILE A 55 -19.13 6.12 -18.33
N ARG A 56 -18.15 6.13 -19.24
CA ARG A 56 -18.29 5.60 -20.60
C ARG A 56 -18.22 4.06 -20.69
N ASP A 57 -17.68 3.39 -19.67
CA ASP A 57 -17.49 1.93 -19.62
C ASP A 57 -18.51 1.23 -18.71
N LEU A 58 -19.63 1.89 -18.39
CA LEU A 58 -20.82 1.21 -17.87
C LEU A 58 -21.54 0.38 -18.96
N GLU A 59 -20.81 -0.07 -19.99
CA GLU A 59 -21.20 -1.27 -20.71
C GLU A 59 -21.04 -2.42 -19.71
N PHE A 60 -22.18 -2.96 -19.29
CA PHE A 60 -22.33 -4.15 -18.46
C PHE A 60 -21.10 -5.05 -18.58
N SER A 61 -20.21 -4.98 -17.58
CA SER A 61 -19.31 -6.08 -17.31
C SER A 61 -20.25 -7.27 -17.14
N ASN A 62 -20.31 -8.10 -18.18
CA ASN A 62 -20.98 -9.38 -18.12
C ASN A 62 -20.38 -10.03 -16.88
N GLN A 63 -21.18 -10.14 -15.82
CA GLN A 63 -20.84 -10.89 -14.62
C GLN A 63 -20.54 -12.31 -15.09
N THR A 64 -19.29 -12.57 -15.45
CA THR A 64 -18.81 -13.87 -15.84
C THR A 64 -18.78 -14.69 -14.57
N THR A 65 -19.81 -15.53 -14.42
CA THR A 65 -20.07 -16.47 -13.32
C THR A 65 -20.23 -15.79 -11.95
N GLU A 66 -21.33 -16.10 -11.25
CA GLU A 66 -21.48 -15.77 -9.82
C GLU A 66 -20.24 -16.26 -9.08
N ASP A 67 -19.34 -15.36 -8.71
CA ASP A 67 -18.16 -15.68 -7.92
C ASP A 67 -18.71 -16.17 -6.57
N LEU A 68 -18.65 -17.48 -6.33
CA LEU A 68 -19.17 -18.13 -5.10
C LEU A 68 -18.44 -17.66 -3.83
N TYR A 69 -17.45 -16.78 -3.98
CA TYR A 69 -16.66 -16.17 -2.93
C TYR A 69 -17.16 -14.75 -2.61
N CYS A 70 -17.08 -14.36 -1.34
CA CYS A 70 -17.37 -12.98 -0.93
C CYS A 70 -16.49 -11.95 -1.67
N GLU A 71 -16.90 -10.69 -1.65
CA GLU A 71 -16.17 -9.59 -2.29
C GLU A 71 -14.68 -9.59 -1.92
N PRO A 72 -13.76 -9.20 -2.83
CA PRO A 72 -12.32 -9.25 -2.59
C PRO A 72 -11.87 -8.60 -1.28
N LYS A 73 -12.50 -7.48 -0.91
CA LYS A 73 -12.19 -6.75 0.33
C LYS A 73 -12.54 -7.56 1.58
N LEU A 74 -13.71 -8.21 1.60
CA LEU A 74 -14.14 -9.04 2.72
C LEU A 74 -13.28 -10.31 2.80
N PHE A 75 -12.96 -10.92 1.65
CA PHE A 75 -12.06 -12.07 1.60
C PHE A 75 -10.67 -11.75 2.15
N GLY A 76 -10.14 -10.58 1.78
CA GLY A 76 -8.92 -10.03 2.38
C GLY A 76 -9.05 -9.98 3.90
N LEU A 77 -10.03 -9.23 4.41
CA LEU A 77 -10.25 -9.04 5.84
C LEU A 77 -10.25 -10.37 6.62
N LEU A 78 -10.98 -11.38 6.14
CA LEU A 78 -11.02 -12.72 6.74
C LEU A 78 -9.63 -13.37 6.82
N MET A 79 -8.82 -13.29 5.76
CA MET A 79 -7.46 -13.85 5.74
C MET A 79 -6.50 -13.08 6.67
N HIS A 80 -6.56 -11.75 6.72
CA HIS A 80 -5.75 -10.97 7.66
C HIS A 80 -6.11 -11.35 9.10
N ARG A 81 -7.42 -11.43 9.41
CA ARG A 81 -7.91 -11.80 10.73
C ARG A 81 -7.51 -13.22 11.14
N LEU A 82 -7.56 -14.17 10.21
CA LEU A 82 -7.12 -15.54 10.45
C LEU A 82 -5.62 -15.60 10.79
N LEU A 83 -4.76 -14.86 10.07
CA LEU A 83 -3.34 -14.79 10.40
C LEU A 83 -3.07 -14.08 11.73
N GLU A 84 -3.85 -13.04 12.03
CA GLU A 84 -3.74 -12.28 13.28
C GLU A 84 -3.91 -13.19 14.50
N LEU A 85 -4.92 -14.07 14.46
CA LEU A 85 -5.27 -14.94 15.57
C LEU A 85 -4.50 -16.27 15.55
N GLY A 86 -4.24 -16.81 14.35
CA GLY A 86 -3.73 -18.18 14.19
C GLY A 86 -2.21 -18.32 14.15
N LEU A 87 -1.44 -17.27 13.81
CA LEU A 87 0.01 -17.36 13.74
C LEU A 87 0.65 -17.38 15.12
N GLU A 88 1.30 -18.49 15.48
CA GLU A 88 2.04 -18.61 16.73
C GLU A 88 3.21 -17.62 16.83
N ASN A 89 3.38 -17.02 18.00
CA ASN A 89 4.47 -16.13 18.28
C ASN A 89 5.75 -16.91 18.63
N PRO A 90 6.87 -16.72 17.90
CA PRO A 90 8.10 -17.45 18.13
C PRO A 90 8.85 -17.02 19.40
N PHE A 91 8.36 -16.00 20.12
CA PHE A 91 9.03 -15.44 21.29
C PHE A 91 9.45 -16.49 22.31
N GLU A 92 8.55 -17.39 22.75
CA GLU A 92 8.88 -18.40 23.77
C GLU A 92 9.92 -19.43 23.29
N LYS A 93 9.99 -19.70 21.98
CA LYS A 93 10.87 -20.72 21.40
C LYS A 93 12.31 -20.25 21.32
N ASN A 94 12.51 -18.94 21.11
CA ASN A 94 13.81 -18.33 20.89
C ASN A 94 14.13 -17.27 21.96
N GLN A 95 13.81 -17.54 23.23
CA GLN A 95 14.24 -16.69 24.34
C GLN A 95 15.72 -16.94 24.72
N PRO A 96 16.41 -15.93 25.28
CA PRO A 96 16.01 -14.52 25.38
C PRO A 96 16.29 -13.77 24.06
N PRO A 97 15.54 -12.70 23.73
CA PRO A 97 15.83 -11.87 22.56
C PRO A 97 17.16 -11.13 22.73
N VAL A 98 17.84 -10.83 21.62
CA VAL A 98 19.15 -10.16 21.61
C VAL A 98 19.07 -8.69 22.01
N LEU A 99 17.96 -8.04 21.67
CA LEU A 99 17.60 -6.70 22.13
C LEU A 99 16.20 -6.74 22.77
N PRO A 100 15.92 -5.90 23.78
CA PRO A 100 14.59 -5.84 24.39
C PRO A 100 13.48 -5.68 23.36
N LEU A 101 12.43 -6.47 23.48
CA LEU A 101 11.23 -6.36 22.67
C LEU A 101 10.11 -5.68 23.48
N PRO A 102 9.26 -4.87 22.85
CA PRO A 102 8.04 -4.41 23.51
C PRO A 102 7.14 -5.60 23.83
N LYS A 103 6.41 -5.55 24.96
CA LYS A 103 5.48 -6.63 25.38
C LYS A 103 4.49 -7.06 24.30
N THR A 104 4.13 -6.16 23.38
CA THR A 104 3.24 -6.47 22.26
C THR A 104 3.81 -7.49 21.27
N PHE A 105 5.12 -7.73 21.29
CA PHE A 105 5.80 -8.77 20.50
C PHE A 105 5.96 -10.08 21.28
N GLU A 106 5.51 -10.14 22.54
CA GLU A 106 5.71 -11.27 23.46
C GLU A 106 4.41 -12.07 23.73
N ASN A 107 3.35 -11.78 22.96
CA ASN A 107 2.04 -12.42 23.14
C ASN A 107 2.17 -13.95 23.04
N LYS A 108 1.61 -14.65 24.02
CA LYS A 108 1.54 -16.12 24.03
C LYS A 108 0.29 -16.58 23.31
N ASN A 109 0.46 -17.32 22.22
CA ASN A 109 -0.62 -17.99 21.51
C ASN A 109 -0.14 -19.34 20.98
N THR A 110 -1.07 -20.27 20.81
CA THR A 110 -0.85 -21.55 20.14
C THR A 110 -0.97 -21.37 18.62
N ASN A 111 -0.31 -22.25 17.84
CA ASN A 111 -0.47 -22.25 16.38
C ASN A 111 -1.83 -22.84 16.00
N ASP A 112 -2.84 -21.99 16.00
CA ASP A 112 -4.22 -22.37 15.67
C ASP A 112 -4.58 -22.00 14.22
N LEU A 113 -3.61 -21.59 13.41
CA LEU A 113 -3.80 -21.22 12.00
C LEU A 113 -4.51 -22.31 11.18
N LEU A 114 -4.30 -23.58 11.53
CA LEU A 114 -4.92 -24.73 10.88
C LEU A 114 -6.13 -25.29 11.62
N ASP A 115 -6.51 -24.71 12.77
CA ASP A 115 -7.68 -25.12 13.54
C ASP A 115 -8.96 -24.76 12.75
N PRO A 116 -9.75 -25.75 12.31
CA PRO A 116 -11.01 -25.47 11.62
C PRO A 116 -11.97 -24.62 12.44
N LYS A 117 -11.91 -24.69 13.78
CA LYS A 117 -12.76 -23.89 14.67
C LYS A 117 -12.40 -22.41 14.62
N LEU A 118 -11.11 -22.07 14.61
CA LEU A 118 -10.68 -20.68 14.45
C LEU A 118 -11.20 -20.09 13.14
N VAL A 119 -11.13 -20.85 12.04
CA VAL A 119 -11.66 -20.40 10.74
C VAL A 119 -13.17 -20.18 10.80
N GLU A 120 -13.92 -21.02 11.52
CA GLU A 120 -15.35 -20.81 11.76
C GLU A 120 -15.62 -19.53 12.56
N ASP A 121 -14.86 -19.30 13.64
CA ASP A 121 -15.01 -18.12 14.48
C ASP A 121 -14.74 -16.83 13.68
N VAL A 122 -13.70 -16.81 12.82
CA VAL A 122 -13.38 -15.68 11.93
C VAL A 122 -14.49 -15.43 10.90
N LEU A 123 -15.08 -16.48 10.33
CA LEU A 123 -16.22 -16.33 9.42
C LEU A 123 -17.45 -15.77 10.14
N LEU A 124 -17.69 -16.23 11.37
CA LEU A 124 -18.80 -15.76 12.21
C LEU A 124 -18.66 -14.29 12.61
N GLU A 125 -17.44 -13.79 12.87
CA GLU A 125 -17.17 -12.37 13.15
C GLU A 125 -17.71 -11.45 12.04
N GLU A 126 -17.67 -11.89 10.78
CA GLU A 126 -18.18 -11.17 9.61
C GLU A 126 -19.61 -11.59 9.20
N GLY A 127 -20.31 -12.34 10.05
CA GLY A 127 -21.70 -12.76 9.84
C GLY A 127 -21.87 -13.94 8.86
N ILE A 128 -20.80 -14.63 8.49
CA ILE A 128 -20.85 -15.81 7.61
C ILE A 128 -21.00 -17.07 8.48
N SER A 129 -22.22 -17.60 8.56
CA SER A 129 -22.52 -18.75 9.42
C SER A 129 -22.69 -20.06 8.65
N LEU A 130 -22.06 -21.13 9.16
CA LEU A 130 -22.30 -22.52 8.72
C LEU A 130 -23.68 -23.05 9.11
N SER A 131 -24.35 -22.39 10.06
CA SER A 131 -25.73 -22.71 10.46
C SER A 131 -26.78 -22.05 9.57
N ALA A 132 -26.36 -21.27 8.56
CA ALA A 132 -27.28 -20.72 7.56
C ALA A 132 -27.95 -21.84 6.74
N GLU A 133 -28.95 -21.48 5.95
CA GLU A 133 -29.66 -22.40 5.08
C GLU A 133 -29.45 -22.04 3.60
N GLY A 134 -29.65 -23.02 2.72
CA GLY A 134 -29.55 -22.82 1.27
C GLY A 134 -28.18 -22.34 0.79
N PHE A 135 -28.18 -21.34 -0.09
CA PHE A 135 -26.97 -20.84 -0.77
C PHE A 135 -25.93 -20.25 0.19
N ASP A 136 -26.36 -19.61 1.27
CA ASP A 136 -25.45 -18.99 2.23
C ASP A 136 -24.65 -20.02 3.02
N LYS A 137 -25.24 -21.18 3.30
CA LYS A 137 -24.51 -22.33 3.86
C LYS A 137 -23.43 -22.83 2.93
N THR A 138 -23.77 -23.02 1.65
CA THR A 138 -22.80 -23.46 0.62
C THR A 138 -21.64 -22.49 0.53
N ARG A 139 -21.93 -21.18 0.53
CA ARG A 139 -20.92 -20.13 0.54
C ARG A 139 -20.02 -20.21 1.76
N ALA A 140 -20.59 -20.34 2.95
CA ALA A 140 -19.83 -20.45 4.20
C ALA A 140 -18.89 -21.66 4.20
N VAL A 141 -19.36 -22.82 3.74
CA VAL A 141 -18.55 -24.05 3.62
C VAL A 141 -17.39 -23.84 2.64
N MET A 142 -17.66 -23.31 1.45
CA MET A 142 -16.61 -23.03 0.46
C MET A 142 -15.59 -22.02 0.97
N MET A 143 -16.02 -20.98 1.70
CA MET A 143 -15.11 -19.98 2.26
C MET A 143 -14.20 -20.63 3.28
N LYS A 144 -14.77 -21.42 4.19
CA LYS A 144 -14.01 -22.16 5.20
C LYS A 144 -12.96 -23.06 4.55
N GLU A 145 -13.34 -23.85 3.55
CA GLU A 145 -12.42 -24.75 2.85
C GLU A 145 -11.27 -23.99 2.18
N ARG A 146 -11.58 -22.88 1.50
CA ARG A 146 -10.56 -22.03 0.87
C ARG A 146 -9.63 -21.39 1.90
N LEU A 147 -10.15 -20.80 2.97
CA LEU A 147 -9.34 -20.19 4.03
C LEU A 147 -8.41 -21.22 4.69
N ILE A 148 -8.91 -22.42 5.00
CA ILE A 148 -8.09 -23.52 5.54
C ILE A 148 -6.99 -23.92 4.54
N HIS A 149 -7.32 -24.01 3.25
CA HIS A 149 -6.32 -24.34 2.24
C HIS A 149 -5.21 -23.29 2.16
N LEU A 150 -5.55 -22.01 2.10
CA LEU A 150 -4.57 -20.92 2.07
C LEU A 150 -3.75 -20.87 3.37
N ALA A 151 -4.37 -21.10 4.52
CA ALA A 151 -3.69 -21.21 5.81
C ALA A 151 -2.64 -22.33 5.82
N LYS A 152 -2.93 -23.49 5.19
CA LYS A 152 -1.95 -24.57 5.01
C LYS A 152 -0.75 -24.13 4.17
N LEU A 153 -0.99 -23.41 3.07
CA LEU A 153 0.08 -22.88 2.23
C LEU A 153 0.98 -21.92 3.03
N VAL A 154 0.39 -20.95 3.75
CA VAL A 154 1.14 -20.00 4.58
C VAL A 154 1.93 -20.71 5.69
N ASN A 155 1.33 -21.70 6.36
CA ASN A 155 1.98 -22.48 7.40
C ASN A 155 3.17 -23.33 6.87
N GLN A 156 3.10 -23.76 5.60
CA GLN A 156 4.18 -24.48 4.93
C GLN A 156 5.27 -23.55 4.38
N GLY A 157 4.92 -22.29 4.10
CA GLY A 157 5.84 -21.25 3.64
C GLY A 157 6.72 -20.64 4.73
N LEU A 158 7.51 -19.64 4.33
CA LEU A 158 8.56 -19.05 5.17
C LEU A 158 8.00 -18.41 6.46
N ILE A 159 6.85 -17.73 6.38
CA ILE A 159 6.19 -17.11 7.55
C ILE A 159 5.75 -18.17 8.57
N GLY A 160 5.17 -19.28 8.11
CA GLY A 160 4.84 -20.41 8.97
C GLY A 160 6.07 -21.06 9.61
N LYS A 161 7.21 -21.10 8.90
CA LYS A 161 8.47 -21.58 9.52
C LYS A 161 8.97 -20.63 10.59
N PHE A 162 8.87 -19.32 10.35
CA PHE A 162 9.28 -18.32 11.32
C PHE A 162 8.37 -18.28 12.56
N SER A 163 7.05 -18.41 12.42
CA SER A 163 6.14 -18.53 13.58
C SER A 163 6.48 -19.75 14.45
N LEU A 164 6.95 -20.83 13.82
CA LEU A 164 7.42 -22.03 14.52
C LEU A 164 8.80 -21.89 15.18
N GLY A 165 9.44 -20.71 15.11
CA GLY A 165 10.75 -20.46 15.72
C GLY A 165 11.94 -20.91 14.87
N GLN A 166 11.72 -21.35 13.62
CA GLN A 166 12.79 -21.92 12.80
C GLN A 166 13.66 -20.84 12.16
N THR A 167 14.97 -21.12 12.05
CA THR A 167 15.94 -20.23 11.43
C THR A 167 16.05 -20.49 9.93
N TYR A 168 15.90 -19.44 9.13
CA TYR A 168 16.10 -19.47 7.67
C TYR A 168 16.83 -18.20 7.22
N HIS A 169 17.63 -18.30 6.15
CA HIS A 169 18.31 -17.14 5.54
C HIS A 169 19.13 -16.28 6.53
N ASN A 170 19.77 -16.93 7.50
CA ASN A 170 20.49 -16.28 8.60
C ASN A 170 19.61 -15.36 9.47
N ARG A 171 18.33 -15.71 9.63
CA ARG A 171 17.36 -14.99 10.47
C ARG A 171 16.69 -15.97 11.42
N THR A 172 16.92 -15.77 12.72
CA THR A 172 16.22 -16.50 13.77
C THR A 172 15.13 -15.59 14.35
N PRO A 173 13.86 -15.97 14.27
CA PRO A 173 12.76 -15.11 14.71
C PRO A 173 12.68 -15.04 16.23
N GLU A 174 12.60 -13.85 16.78
CA GLU A 174 12.55 -13.59 18.22
C GLU A 174 11.16 -13.16 18.70
N GLY A 175 10.28 -12.75 17.80
CA GLY A 175 8.93 -12.33 18.13
C GLY A 175 8.21 -11.79 16.91
N LEU A 176 6.89 -11.69 16.99
CA LEU A 176 6.08 -11.11 15.93
C LEU A 176 5.01 -10.16 16.49
N ARG A 177 4.61 -9.20 15.67
CA ARG A 177 3.48 -8.32 15.95
C ARG A 177 2.63 -8.19 14.69
N THR A 178 1.39 -8.66 14.78
CA THR A 178 0.38 -8.43 13.74
C THR A 178 -0.23 -7.04 13.90
N GLU A 179 -0.85 -6.48 12.86
CA GLU A 179 -1.66 -5.26 12.96
C GLU A 179 -0.95 -4.07 13.68
N LEU A 180 0.34 -3.85 13.40
CA LEU A 180 1.14 -2.79 14.06
C LEU A 180 0.73 -1.42 13.51
N PRO A 181 0.13 -0.53 14.33
CA PRO A 181 -0.18 0.82 13.89
C PRO A 181 1.10 1.64 13.75
N PHE A 182 1.17 2.47 12.72
CA PHE A 182 2.26 3.42 12.57
C PHE A 182 1.72 4.79 12.17
N PHE A 183 2.53 5.80 12.49
CA PHE A 183 2.30 7.17 12.08
C PHE A 183 3.62 7.74 11.57
N PHE A 184 3.63 8.16 10.31
CA PHE A 184 4.83 8.68 9.67
C PHE A 184 4.60 10.12 9.23
N LYS A 185 5.57 10.99 9.55
CA LYS A 185 5.61 12.38 9.13
C LYS A 185 6.89 12.64 8.36
N HIS A 186 6.74 13.17 7.16
CA HIS A 186 7.86 13.65 6.37
C HIS A 186 7.73 15.15 6.14
N LYS A 187 8.77 15.90 6.51
CA LYS A 187 8.80 17.36 6.37
C LYS A 187 9.67 17.70 5.17
N ILE A 188 9.10 18.47 4.26
CA ILE A 188 9.75 18.97 3.06
C ILE A 188 9.79 20.49 3.20
N ASP A 189 10.98 21.07 3.21
CA ASP A 189 11.13 22.52 3.17
C ASP A 189 11.08 22.98 1.71
N LEU A 190 10.38 24.09 1.49
CA LEU A 190 10.17 24.67 0.17
C LEU A 190 10.72 26.09 0.17
N ASN A 191 11.35 26.45 -0.94
CA ASN A 191 11.89 27.79 -1.17
C ASN A 191 11.15 28.41 -2.35
N GLU A 192 10.91 29.71 -2.29
CA GLU A 192 10.34 30.50 -3.40
C GLU A 192 8.99 29.97 -3.92
N THR A 193 8.24 29.26 -3.09
CA THR A 193 6.91 28.70 -3.43
C THR A 193 5.82 29.58 -2.84
N TYR A 194 4.81 29.96 -3.62
CA TYR A 194 3.81 30.94 -3.19
C TYR A 194 2.38 30.46 -3.40
N ARG A 195 1.50 30.80 -2.47
CA ARG A 195 0.05 30.71 -2.72
C ARG A 195 -0.40 31.90 -3.53
N LEU A 196 -0.95 31.63 -4.71
CA LEU A 196 -1.50 32.64 -5.59
C LEU A 196 -2.99 32.84 -5.31
N GLY A 197 -3.42 34.10 -5.32
CA GLY A 197 -4.82 34.52 -5.30
C GLY A 197 -5.17 35.26 -6.58
N PHE A 198 -6.41 35.12 -7.04
CA PHE A 198 -6.90 35.87 -8.19
C PHE A 198 -7.34 37.27 -7.76
N THR A 199 -6.94 38.29 -8.53
CA THR A 199 -7.41 39.66 -8.39
C THR A 199 -7.82 40.21 -9.76
N ILE A 200 -8.48 41.37 -9.80
CA ILE A 200 -8.84 42.06 -11.05
C ILE A 200 -7.61 42.46 -11.90
N HIS A 201 -6.41 42.43 -11.31
CA HIS A 201 -5.13 42.73 -11.99
C HIS A 201 -4.31 41.46 -12.30
N GLY A 202 -4.91 40.28 -12.13
CA GLY A 202 -4.25 38.99 -12.31
C GLY A 202 -3.86 38.31 -11.00
N PHE A 203 -2.99 37.31 -11.09
CA PHE A 203 -2.54 36.54 -9.94
C PHE A 203 -1.62 37.37 -9.03
N LYS A 204 -1.90 37.32 -7.73
CA LYS A 204 -1.09 37.96 -6.69
C LYS A 204 -0.60 36.92 -5.69
N LYS A 205 0.66 37.05 -5.25
CA LYS A 205 1.22 36.26 -4.15
C LYS A 205 0.54 36.66 -2.83
N LEU A 206 -0.09 35.71 -2.16
CA LEU A 206 -0.79 35.91 -0.88
C LEU A 206 0.06 35.50 0.32
N ALA A 207 0.78 34.39 0.20
CA ALA A 207 1.61 33.82 1.26
C ALA A 207 2.77 33.04 0.65
N GLU A 208 3.87 32.95 1.40
CA GLU A 208 5.01 32.09 1.06
C GLU A 208 4.84 30.74 1.74
N VAL A 209 4.88 29.65 0.96
CA VAL A 209 4.83 28.29 1.50
C VAL A 209 6.26 27.84 1.79
N THR A 210 6.67 27.93 3.05
CA THR A 210 8.02 27.58 3.51
C THR A 210 8.26 26.08 3.66
N GLY A 211 7.19 25.28 3.59
CA GLY A 211 7.30 23.83 3.66
C GLY A 211 5.97 23.10 3.74
N VAL A 212 6.03 21.80 3.49
CA VAL A 212 4.90 20.88 3.53
C VAL A 212 5.25 19.74 4.49
N GLU A 213 4.36 19.44 5.42
CA GLU A 213 4.40 18.22 6.22
C GLU A 213 3.43 17.21 5.61
N VAL A 214 3.99 16.12 5.08
CA VAL A 214 3.24 14.97 4.58
C VAL A 214 3.07 13.99 5.73
N SER A 215 1.84 13.58 6.00
CA SER A 215 1.53 12.64 7.08
C SER A 215 0.82 11.41 6.53
N PHE A 216 1.17 10.26 7.11
CA PHE A 216 0.60 8.97 6.81
C PHE A 216 0.22 8.28 8.11
N ASP A 217 -0.93 7.64 8.08
CA ASP A 217 -1.38 6.68 9.06
C ASP A 217 -1.66 5.36 8.35
N GLY A 218 -1.33 4.27 9.02
CA GLY A 218 -1.61 2.96 8.50
C GLY A 218 -1.31 1.89 9.51
N ARG A 219 -1.41 0.67 9.03
CA ARG A 219 -1.19 -0.52 9.82
C ARG A 219 -0.39 -1.52 8.99
N ALA A 220 0.71 -2.00 9.55
CA ALA A 220 1.45 -3.10 8.97
C ALA A 220 0.81 -4.43 9.43
N ASP A 221 0.52 -5.32 8.48
CA ASP A 221 -0.16 -6.58 8.77
C ASP A 221 0.66 -7.47 9.71
N LEU A 222 1.97 -7.55 9.45
CA LEU A 222 2.90 -8.34 10.25
C LEU A 222 4.28 -7.66 10.31
N VAL A 223 4.84 -7.59 11.51
CA VAL A 223 6.23 -7.21 11.74
C VAL A 223 6.93 -8.31 12.50
N LEU A 224 8.02 -8.82 11.93
CA LEU A 224 8.84 -9.86 12.53
C LEU A 224 10.11 -9.24 13.12
N ALA A 225 10.43 -9.63 14.35
CA ALA A 225 11.72 -9.37 14.96
C ALA A 225 12.63 -10.59 14.79
N PHE A 226 13.87 -10.35 14.39
CA PHE A 226 14.87 -11.40 14.23
C PHE A 226 16.17 -11.04 14.95
N ARG A 227 17.00 -12.06 15.14
CA ARG A 227 18.45 -11.91 15.26
C ARG A 227 19.15 -12.58 14.07
N ASP A 228 20.28 -12.06 13.65
CA ASP A 228 21.18 -12.74 12.71
C ASP A 228 22.30 -13.52 13.43
N ALA A 229 23.15 -14.23 12.68
CA ALA A 229 24.30 -14.95 13.24
C ALA A 229 25.35 -14.06 13.92
N ASN A 230 25.32 -12.73 13.71
CA ASN A 230 26.20 -11.78 14.38
C ASN A 230 25.54 -11.14 15.61
N GLU A 231 24.44 -11.71 16.09
CA GLU A 231 23.66 -11.19 17.22
C GLU A 231 23.16 -9.75 17.00
N ARG A 232 22.90 -9.37 15.74
CA ARG A 232 22.28 -8.08 15.43
C ARG A 232 20.77 -8.23 15.43
N GLY A 233 20.08 -7.33 16.11
CA GLY A 233 18.63 -7.27 16.10
C GLY A 233 18.11 -6.68 14.79
N LEU A 234 17.15 -7.35 14.18
CA LEU A 234 16.53 -6.95 12.91
C LEU A 234 15.01 -6.84 13.07
N LEU A 235 14.38 -6.01 12.23
CA LEU A 235 12.93 -5.99 12.04
C LEU A 235 12.59 -6.09 10.56
N GLN A 236 11.50 -6.76 10.23
CA GLN A 236 10.99 -6.83 8.86
C GLN A 236 9.48 -6.62 8.83
N VAL A 237 9.04 -5.74 7.94
CA VAL A 237 7.63 -5.57 7.59
C VAL A 237 7.24 -6.64 6.57
N VAL A 238 6.10 -7.27 6.80
CA VAL A 238 5.46 -8.21 5.87
C VAL A 238 3.99 -7.79 5.69
N ASP A 239 3.59 -7.60 4.45
CA ASP A 239 2.21 -7.28 4.08
C ASP A 239 1.55 -8.50 3.40
N LEU A 240 0.31 -8.80 3.75
CA LEU A 240 -0.44 -9.93 3.22
C LEU A 240 -1.23 -9.51 1.97
N LYS A 241 -1.06 -10.27 0.89
CA LYS A 241 -1.87 -10.11 -0.32
C LYS A 241 -2.67 -11.38 -0.63
N THR A 242 -3.97 -11.20 -0.80
CA THR A 242 -4.95 -12.25 -1.19
C THR A 242 -5.29 -12.23 -2.69
N THR A 243 -4.50 -11.50 -3.49
CA THR A 243 -4.62 -11.54 -4.96
C THR A 243 -4.46 -12.99 -5.44
N GLY A 244 -5.38 -13.46 -6.29
CA GLY A 244 -5.31 -14.82 -6.83
C GLY A 244 -5.91 -15.91 -5.97
N CYS A 245 -6.63 -15.58 -4.90
CA CYS A 245 -7.16 -16.53 -3.91
C CYS A 245 -8.65 -16.88 -4.03
N ARG A 246 -9.39 -16.25 -4.97
CA ARG A 246 -10.86 -16.35 -5.08
C ARG A 246 -11.26 -17.26 -6.25
N GLY A 247 -12.11 -16.80 -7.17
CA GLY A 247 -12.58 -17.58 -8.30
C GLY A 247 -11.49 -18.03 -9.28
N ASP A 248 -10.35 -17.32 -9.34
CA ASP A 248 -9.20 -17.68 -10.15
C ASP A 248 -8.22 -18.66 -9.46
N PHE A 249 -8.51 -19.06 -8.21
CA PHE A 249 -7.68 -20.03 -7.48
C PHE A 249 -8.02 -21.47 -7.88
N ASN A 250 -7.01 -22.29 -8.17
CA ASN A 250 -7.17 -23.69 -8.55
C ASN A 250 -6.39 -24.59 -7.58
N GLN A 251 -7.13 -25.16 -6.62
CA GLN A 251 -6.58 -25.98 -5.55
C GLN A 251 -5.96 -27.30 -6.03
N ASP A 252 -6.49 -27.86 -7.12
CA ASP A 252 -6.06 -29.17 -7.62
C ASP A 252 -4.89 -29.03 -8.59
N ASN A 253 -4.85 -27.95 -9.37
CA ASN A 253 -3.77 -27.65 -10.30
C ASN A 253 -3.39 -26.15 -10.29
N PRO A 254 -2.36 -25.76 -9.51
CA PRO A 254 -1.86 -24.39 -9.46
C PRO A 254 -1.49 -23.77 -10.82
N ASN A 255 -1.09 -24.58 -11.82
CA ASN A 255 -0.70 -24.09 -13.14
C ASN A 255 -1.91 -23.66 -14.00
N GLU A 256 -3.11 -24.12 -13.65
CA GLU A 256 -4.37 -23.77 -14.33
C GLU A 256 -5.16 -22.70 -13.57
N GLY A 257 -4.59 -22.14 -12.50
CA GLY A 257 -5.20 -21.03 -11.76
C GLY A 257 -4.43 -19.73 -11.92
N SER A 258 -4.61 -18.82 -10.96
CA SER A 258 -3.89 -17.57 -10.84
C SER A 258 -2.38 -17.76 -10.93
N ALA A 259 -1.70 -16.90 -11.69
CA ALA A 259 -0.24 -16.94 -11.86
C ALA A 259 0.54 -16.84 -10.53
N LEU A 260 -0.08 -16.30 -9.48
CA LEU A 260 0.50 -16.21 -8.13
C LEU A 260 0.49 -17.53 -7.36
N GLN A 261 -0.20 -18.57 -7.84
CA GLN A 261 -0.13 -19.93 -7.27
C GLN A 261 1.10 -20.70 -7.75
N VAL A 262 1.68 -20.30 -8.89
CA VAL A 262 2.80 -21.00 -9.50
C VAL A 262 4.09 -20.72 -8.73
N ILE A 263 4.73 -21.78 -8.25
CA ILE A 263 6.04 -21.73 -7.58
C ILE A 263 7.09 -22.32 -8.52
N GLN A 264 8.24 -21.66 -8.64
CA GLN A 264 9.37 -22.15 -9.43
C GLN A 264 10.64 -22.22 -8.58
N GLY A 265 11.18 -23.42 -8.33
CA GLY A 265 12.37 -23.58 -7.51
C GLY A 265 12.04 -23.73 -6.02
N ASP A 266 12.88 -23.17 -5.14
CA ASP A 266 12.76 -23.36 -3.68
C ASP A 266 11.54 -22.60 -3.10
N PRO A 267 10.53 -23.29 -2.53
CA PRO A 267 9.36 -22.68 -1.91
C PRO A 267 9.67 -21.77 -0.71
N LEU A 268 10.85 -21.91 -0.09
CA LEU A 268 11.28 -21.10 1.05
C LEU A 268 12.26 -19.99 0.64
N SER A 269 12.59 -19.86 -0.65
CA SER A 269 13.36 -18.73 -1.15
C SER A 269 12.60 -17.42 -0.89
N LYS A 270 13.32 -16.43 -0.38
CA LYS A 270 12.78 -15.11 -0.05
C LYS A 270 12.72 -14.14 -1.23
N TYR A 271 13.25 -14.50 -2.39
CA TYR A 271 13.23 -13.63 -3.57
C TYR A 271 12.19 -14.11 -4.59
N PRO A 272 11.65 -13.19 -5.43
CA PRO A 272 10.78 -13.56 -6.53
C PRO A 272 11.41 -14.62 -7.44
N GLN A 273 10.59 -15.58 -7.85
CA GLN A 273 10.92 -16.68 -8.74
C GLN A 273 10.06 -16.64 -10.02
N THR A 274 8.99 -15.86 -10.04
CA THR A 274 8.11 -15.69 -11.20
C THR A 274 7.87 -14.21 -11.50
N SER A 275 7.52 -13.91 -12.75
CA SER A 275 7.14 -12.55 -13.16
C SER A 275 5.89 -12.04 -12.42
N ALA A 276 5.01 -12.93 -11.97
CA ALA A 276 3.85 -12.57 -11.16
C ALA A 276 4.26 -12.08 -9.77
N GLU A 277 5.25 -12.73 -9.14
CA GLU A 277 5.84 -12.31 -7.87
C GLU A 277 6.57 -10.96 -8.00
N GLU A 278 7.34 -10.78 -9.07
CA GLU A 278 7.99 -9.49 -9.36
C GLU A 278 6.96 -8.37 -9.56
N LYS A 279 5.88 -8.64 -10.32
CA LYS A 279 4.83 -7.66 -10.61
C LYS A 279 4.07 -7.26 -9.36
N ILE A 280 3.73 -8.20 -8.46
CA ILE A 280 3.02 -7.86 -7.21
C ILE A 280 3.94 -7.09 -6.25
N LEU A 281 5.23 -7.46 -6.15
CA LEU A 281 6.18 -6.75 -5.31
C LEU A 281 6.39 -5.31 -5.82
N ARG A 282 6.58 -5.14 -7.12
CA ARG A 282 6.69 -3.82 -7.76
C ARG A 282 5.42 -2.97 -7.60
N LYS A 283 4.24 -3.59 -7.61
CA LYS A 283 2.95 -2.91 -7.47
C LYS A 283 2.75 -2.26 -6.09
N HIS A 284 3.39 -2.78 -5.04
CA HIS A 284 3.21 -2.33 -3.66
C HIS A 284 4.50 -1.79 -3.03
N LYS A 285 5.54 -1.55 -3.84
CA LYS A 285 6.89 -1.25 -3.35
C LYS A 285 6.95 0.04 -2.52
N LEU A 286 6.20 1.07 -2.89
CA LEU A 286 6.23 2.35 -2.17
C LEU A 286 5.49 2.28 -0.84
N GLN A 287 4.31 1.67 -0.83
CA GLN A 287 3.58 1.40 0.41
C GLN A 287 4.43 0.62 1.41
N LEU A 288 5.04 -0.48 0.96
CA LEU A 288 5.92 -1.30 1.79
C LEU A 288 7.13 -0.52 2.30
N THR A 289 7.75 0.26 1.43
CA THR A 289 8.90 1.10 1.80
C THR A 289 8.52 2.15 2.84
N LEU A 290 7.33 2.76 2.73
CA LEU A 290 6.82 3.68 3.74
C LEU A 290 6.71 3.01 5.11
N TYR A 291 6.24 1.76 5.18
CA TYR A 291 6.12 1.02 6.44
C TYR A 291 7.50 0.77 7.06
N SER A 292 8.50 0.43 6.23
CA SER A 292 9.88 0.30 6.70
C SER A 292 10.45 1.64 7.19
N LEU A 293 10.23 2.75 6.49
CA LEU A 293 10.66 4.09 6.96
C LEU A 293 10.01 4.48 8.29
N ALA A 294 8.75 4.07 8.52
CA ALA A 294 8.08 4.29 9.79
C ALA A 294 8.75 3.49 10.93
N LEU A 295 9.16 2.24 10.67
CA LEU A 295 9.95 1.47 11.65
C LEU A 295 11.34 2.07 11.86
N GLU A 296 12.01 2.53 10.81
CA GLU A 296 13.32 3.19 10.93
C GLU A 296 13.23 4.45 11.81
N ALA A 297 12.15 5.22 11.70
CA ALA A 297 11.90 6.37 12.56
C ALA A 297 11.70 5.95 14.04
N ILE A 298 10.90 4.90 14.28
CA ILE A 298 10.68 4.36 15.64
C ILE A 298 11.99 3.84 16.26
N GLU A 299 12.82 3.14 15.49
CA GLU A 299 14.11 2.66 15.98
C GLU A 299 15.11 3.81 16.17
N SER A 300 15.06 4.85 15.35
CA SER A 300 15.93 6.03 15.49
C SER A 300 15.70 6.80 16.79
N ASP A 301 14.48 6.75 17.34
CA ASP A 301 14.15 7.36 18.64
C ASP A 301 14.74 6.60 19.84
N LYS A 302 15.23 5.37 19.65
CA LYS A 302 15.88 4.56 20.70
C LYS A 302 17.38 4.88 20.82
N PRO A 303 18.03 4.54 21.95
CA PRO A 303 19.48 4.55 22.06
C PRO A 303 20.14 3.66 21.00
N GLU A 304 21.27 4.09 20.42
CA GLU A 304 22.02 3.33 19.41
C GLU A 304 22.22 1.83 19.70
N PRO A 305 22.60 1.39 20.93
CA PRO A 305 22.78 -0.04 21.21
C PRO A 305 21.48 -0.85 21.23
N GLU A 306 20.32 -0.20 21.28
CA GLU A 306 18.99 -0.83 21.30
C GLU A 306 18.27 -0.79 19.94
N ARG A 307 18.89 -0.16 18.93
CA ARG A 307 18.29 -0.02 17.60
C ARG A 307 18.38 -1.31 16.81
N ARG A 308 17.26 -1.70 16.20
CA ARG A 308 17.21 -2.81 15.24
C ARG A 308 17.41 -2.29 13.81
N GLU A 309 18.13 -3.06 12.99
CA GLU A 309 18.26 -2.78 11.55
C GLU A 309 16.95 -3.18 10.84
N ILE A 310 16.43 -2.32 9.97
CA ILE A 310 15.22 -2.60 9.21
C ILE A 310 15.59 -3.32 7.92
N LEU A 311 15.06 -4.53 7.76
CA LEU A 311 15.23 -5.34 6.56
C LEU A 311 14.34 -4.83 5.41
N PRO A 312 14.69 -5.15 4.15
CA PRO A 312 13.79 -4.94 3.03
C PRO A 312 12.41 -5.52 3.31
N PRO A 313 11.33 -4.77 3.03
CA PRO A 313 9.98 -5.24 3.30
C PRO A 313 9.61 -6.40 2.36
N ALA A 314 8.64 -7.21 2.81
CA ALA A 314 8.20 -8.40 2.09
C ALA A 314 6.68 -8.42 1.88
N ILE A 315 6.26 -9.22 0.90
CA ILE A 315 4.87 -9.58 0.67
C ILE A 315 4.69 -11.07 0.97
N LEU A 316 3.71 -11.38 1.80
CA LEU A 316 3.16 -12.73 1.93
C LEU A 316 2.06 -12.92 0.87
N ILE A 317 2.32 -13.78 -0.11
CA ILE A 317 1.38 -14.13 -1.17
C ILE A 317 0.55 -15.31 -0.69
N ALA A 318 -0.68 -15.06 -0.26
CA ALA A 318 -1.54 -16.10 0.29
C ALA A 318 -1.80 -17.26 -0.69
N ALA A 319 -1.86 -16.94 -2.00
CA ALA A 319 -2.15 -17.90 -3.05
C ALA A 319 -1.10 -19.02 -3.19
N SER A 320 0.14 -18.79 -2.79
CA SER A 320 1.21 -19.79 -2.81
C SER A 320 1.81 -20.07 -1.43
N GLY A 321 1.51 -19.24 -0.43
CA GLY A 321 2.17 -19.25 0.87
C GLY A 321 3.59 -18.69 0.86
N ARG A 322 4.10 -18.25 -0.29
CA ARG A 322 5.44 -17.68 -0.42
C ARG A 322 5.53 -16.29 0.20
N CYS A 323 6.69 -15.99 0.77
CA CYS A 323 7.02 -14.66 1.25
C CYS A 323 8.22 -14.13 0.45
N VAL A 324 7.99 -13.07 -0.31
CA VAL A 324 8.99 -12.50 -1.22
C VAL A 324 9.34 -11.08 -0.80
N GLU A 325 10.62 -10.74 -0.79
CA GLU A 325 11.15 -9.44 -0.37
C GLU A 325 11.90 -8.73 -1.49
N LEU A 326 12.02 -7.40 -1.37
CA LEU A 326 12.91 -6.61 -2.21
C LEU A 326 14.37 -6.98 -1.91
N THR A 327 15.23 -6.93 -2.92
CA THR A 327 16.68 -6.90 -2.68
C THR A 327 17.07 -5.62 -1.94
N LYS A 328 18.27 -5.59 -1.33
CA LYS A 328 18.75 -4.39 -0.64
C LYS A 328 18.88 -3.22 -1.61
N GLU A 329 19.35 -3.47 -2.81
CA GLU A 329 19.53 -2.48 -3.87
C GLU A 329 18.19 -1.91 -4.36
N GLU A 330 17.18 -2.77 -4.55
CA GLU A 330 15.82 -2.34 -4.91
C GLU A 330 15.15 -1.57 -3.77
N PHE A 331 15.35 -1.98 -2.52
CA PHE A 331 14.80 -1.28 -1.36
C PHE A 331 15.38 0.12 -1.24
N GLU A 332 16.70 0.28 -1.33
CA GLU A 332 17.35 1.59 -1.29
C GLU A 332 16.96 2.48 -2.49
N THR A 333 16.74 1.89 -3.66
CA THR A 333 16.22 2.62 -4.81
C THR A 333 14.77 3.06 -4.60
N THR A 334 13.95 2.19 -4.03
CA THR A 334 12.54 2.50 -3.73
C THR A 334 12.41 3.56 -2.64
N LYS A 335 13.31 3.61 -1.65
CA LYS A 335 13.39 4.72 -0.69
C LYS A 335 13.61 6.06 -1.39
N ARG A 336 14.57 6.13 -2.31
CA ARG A 336 14.84 7.36 -3.09
C ARG A 336 13.65 7.74 -3.95
N ASP A 337 13.05 6.77 -4.65
CA ASP A 337 11.84 6.98 -5.45
C ASP A 337 10.69 7.55 -4.61
N LEU A 338 10.47 6.99 -3.41
CA LEU A 338 9.43 7.44 -2.49
C LEU A 338 9.65 8.89 -2.08
N LEU A 339 10.85 9.24 -1.60
CA LEU A 339 11.16 10.59 -1.13
C LEU A 339 11.01 11.63 -2.27
N LEU A 340 11.53 11.33 -3.47
CA LEU A 340 11.36 12.19 -4.64
C LEU A 340 9.89 12.34 -5.04
N HIS A 341 9.09 11.28 -4.90
CA HIS A 341 7.65 11.34 -5.15
C HIS A 341 6.92 12.21 -4.12
N LEU A 342 7.29 12.13 -2.84
CA LEU A 342 6.74 13.00 -1.80
C LEU A 342 7.08 14.47 -2.03
N GLU A 343 8.32 14.76 -2.47
CA GLU A 343 8.71 16.12 -2.88
C GLU A 343 7.87 16.64 -4.05
N TRP A 344 7.60 15.79 -5.04
CA TRP A 344 6.73 16.16 -6.17
C TRP A 344 5.29 16.44 -5.71
N ILE A 345 4.70 15.58 -4.88
CA ILE A 345 3.36 15.80 -4.32
C ILE A 345 3.32 17.09 -3.49
N ALA A 346 4.34 17.35 -2.67
CA ALA A 346 4.42 18.55 -1.86
C ALA A 346 4.44 19.82 -2.71
N LYS A 347 5.24 19.85 -3.78
CA LYS A 347 5.27 20.97 -4.73
C LYS A 347 3.93 21.18 -5.41
N LEU A 348 3.33 20.09 -5.92
CA LEU A 348 2.02 20.12 -6.56
C LEU A 348 0.93 20.67 -5.62
N SER A 349 0.94 20.25 -4.36
CA SER A 349 -0.01 20.71 -3.35
C SER A 349 0.22 22.17 -2.92
N ALA A 350 1.48 22.61 -2.88
CA ALA A 350 1.85 23.95 -2.43
C ALA A 350 1.57 25.03 -3.50
N GLU A 351 1.93 24.77 -4.76
CA GLU A 351 1.74 25.70 -5.88
C GLU A 351 1.38 24.92 -7.17
N PRO A 352 0.11 24.50 -7.32
CA PRO A 352 -0.30 23.65 -8.45
C PRO A 352 -0.06 24.28 -9.83
N SER A 353 -0.07 25.61 -9.92
CA SER A 353 0.06 26.36 -11.17
C SER A 353 1.46 26.31 -11.80
N VAL A 354 2.50 25.98 -11.03
CA VAL A 354 3.89 25.89 -11.54
C VAL A 354 4.30 24.46 -11.88
N VAL A 355 3.50 23.47 -11.51
CA VAL A 355 3.76 22.07 -11.84
C VAL A 355 3.05 21.75 -13.15
N GLU A 356 3.83 21.58 -14.21
CA GLU A 356 3.31 21.18 -15.52
C GLU A 356 2.64 19.81 -15.47
N GLU A 357 1.65 19.61 -16.35
CA GLU A 357 0.97 18.33 -16.51
C GLU A 357 1.98 17.25 -16.91
N PRO A 358 2.13 16.16 -16.13
CA PRO A 358 3.04 15.07 -16.50
C PRO A 358 2.61 14.39 -17.81
N ASN A 359 3.57 13.83 -18.53
CA ASN A 359 3.30 13.02 -19.73
C ASN A 359 2.38 11.81 -19.43
N SER A 360 1.68 11.33 -20.47
CA SER A 360 0.88 10.10 -20.41
C SER A 360 1.69 8.92 -19.88
N CYS A 361 1.14 8.19 -18.90
CA CYS A 361 1.76 6.94 -18.48
C CYS A 361 1.47 5.80 -19.46
N SER A 362 2.51 5.03 -19.76
CA SER A 362 2.35 3.62 -20.13
C SER A 362 2.14 2.79 -18.86
N ALA A 363 1.15 1.90 -18.88
CA ALA A 363 1.01 0.83 -17.91
C ALA A 363 2.21 -0.12 -17.99
N SER A 364 2.38 -0.94 -16.96
CA SER A 364 3.46 -1.95 -16.87
C SER A 364 3.53 -2.89 -18.08
N ASP A 365 2.43 -3.03 -18.81
CA ASP A 365 2.27 -3.95 -19.94
C ASP A 365 2.40 -3.21 -21.30
N GLY A 366 2.91 -1.97 -21.30
CA GLY A 366 3.14 -1.15 -22.50
C GLY A 366 1.90 -0.43 -23.04
N GLN A 367 0.69 -0.78 -22.56
CA GLN A 367 -0.56 -0.10 -22.91
C GLN A 367 -0.75 1.18 -22.11
N GLN A 368 -1.32 2.23 -22.66
CA GLN A 368 -1.59 3.46 -21.92
C GLN A 368 -2.54 3.22 -20.74
N CYS A 369 -2.24 3.81 -19.58
CA CYS A 369 -3.09 3.71 -18.40
C CYS A 369 -4.48 4.33 -18.68
N PHE A 370 -5.57 3.68 -18.22
CA PHE A 370 -6.97 4.05 -18.55
C PHE A 370 -7.23 5.54 -18.41
N THR A 371 -6.82 6.13 -17.29
CA THR A 371 -6.98 7.56 -16.99
C THR A 371 -6.38 8.42 -18.10
N CYS A 372 -5.14 8.17 -18.52
CA CYS A 372 -4.49 8.97 -19.55
C CYS A 372 -5.16 8.75 -20.93
N ASN A 373 -5.58 7.52 -21.25
CA ASN A 373 -6.30 7.25 -22.50
C ASN A 373 -7.64 8.00 -22.54
N ALA A 374 -8.42 7.93 -21.46
CA ALA A 374 -9.70 8.63 -21.36
C ALA A 374 -9.53 10.15 -21.53
N ILE A 375 -8.50 10.73 -20.92
CA ILE A 375 -8.19 12.16 -21.04
C ILE A 375 -7.73 12.52 -22.46
N ASP A 376 -6.82 11.75 -23.05
CA ASP A 376 -6.34 12.02 -24.41
C ASP A 376 -7.50 11.92 -25.43
N SER A 377 -8.39 10.95 -25.25
CA SER A 377 -9.61 10.82 -26.06
C SER A 377 -10.54 12.03 -25.94
N ILE A 378 -10.70 12.61 -24.74
CA ILE A 378 -11.50 13.82 -24.53
C ILE A 378 -10.85 15.01 -25.25
N ILE A 379 -9.54 15.19 -25.10
CA ILE A 379 -8.79 16.28 -25.72
C ILE A 379 -8.85 16.20 -27.25
N GLU A 380 -8.67 15.01 -27.84
CA GLU A 380 -8.78 14.80 -29.28
C GLU A 380 -10.19 15.13 -29.81
N THR A 381 -11.23 14.78 -29.07
CA THR A 381 -12.62 15.06 -29.45
C THR A 381 -12.91 16.57 -29.43
N GLU A 382 -12.42 17.30 -28.42
CA GLU A 382 -12.56 18.75 -28.35
C GLU A 382 -11.83 19.45 -29.51
N ILE A 383 -10.60 19.02 -29.82
CA ILE A 383 -9.82 19.59 -30.93
C ILE A 383 -10.54 19.39 -32.28
N ASN A 384 -11.07 18.19 -32.53
CA ASN A 384 -11.80 17.90 -33.78
C ASN A 384 -13.13 18.67 -33.87
N SER A 385 -13.82 18.89 -32.75
CA SER A 385 -15.06 19.68 -32.72
C SER A 385 -14.84 21.17 -33.01
N ILE A 386 -13.65 21.69 -32.70
CA ILE A 386 -13.25 23.08 -32.99
C ILE A 386 -12.80 23.23 -34.45
N SER A 387 -12.22 22.19 -35.06
CA SER A 387 -11.85 22.21 -36.48
C SER A 387 -13.04 22.09 -37.42
N ASP A 388 -14.11 21.39 -37.02
CA ASP A 388 -15.35 21.26 -37.82
C ASP A 388 -16.28 22.49 -37.72
N GLN A 389 -15.97 23.45 -36.83
CA GLN A 389 -16.68 24.72 -36.70
C GLN A 389 -15.95 25.92 -37.35
N ARG A 390 -14.88 25.66 -38.11
CA ARG A 390 -14.23 26.63 -39.01
C ARG A 390 -14.47 26.26 -40.45
#